data_AF-A0A948VZT9-F1
#
_entry.id   AF-A0A948VZT9-F1
#
_cell.length_a   1.000
_cell.length_b   1.000
_cell.length_c   1.000
_cell.angle_alpha   90.00
_cell.angle_beta   90.00
_cell.angle_gamma   90.00
#
_symmetry.space_group_name_H-M   'P 1'
#
loop_
_entity.id
_entity.type
_entity.pdbx_description
1 polymer ?
#
loop_
_entity_poly.entity_id
_entity_poly.type
_entity_poly.pdbx_seq_one_letter_code
_entity_poly.pdbx_strand_id
1 'polypeptide(L)'
;MPFELINSEIIYPGRAFTIRRDHLRLPDGRTTKFDIVEHHGSVVLIPIDEKGSLLFVRQFRHAAGKDLLELPAGTLDEGEAPEACARREVREETGMAAD
;
A
#
# COMPACT_ATOMS: atom_id res chain seq x y z
N MET A 1 -15.39 29.35 3.02
CA MET A 1 -14.23 29.08 3.92
C MET A 1 -13.54 27.80 3.43
N PRO A 2 -12.24 27.58 3.69
CA PRO A 2 -11.62 26.28 3.42
C PRO A 2 -12.14 25.20 4.37
N PHE A 3 -11.83 23.94 4.08
CA PHE A 3 -12.02 22.84 5.04
C PHE A 3 -11.14 23.10 6.28
N GLU A 4 -11.70 22.87 7.47
CA GLU A 4 -10.99 23.02 8.74
C GLU A 4 -10.96 21.66 9.45
N LEU A 5 -9.77 21.19 9.82
CA LEU A 5 -9.61 20.00 10.65
C LEU A 5 -9.91 20.34 12.11
N ILE A 6 -10.99 19.77 12.64
CA ILE A 6 -11.44 19.98 14.02
C ILE A 6 -10.74 19.00 14.97
N ASN A 7 -10.69 17.73 14.59
CA ASN A 7 -10.09 16.64 15.36
C ASN A 7 -9.57 15.56 14.42
N SER A 8 -8.52 14.86 14.83
CA SER A 8 -8.03 13.66 14.17
C SER A 8 -7.72 12.61 15.23
N GLU A 9 -8.23 11.40 15.06
CA GLU A 9 -8.07 10.32 16.02
C GLU A 9 -7.80 8.98 15.32
N ILE A 10 -6.92 8.16 15.90
CA ILE A 10 -6.75 6.77 15.46
C ILE A 10 -7.87 5.95 16.08
N ILE A 11 -8.75 5.39 15.25
CA ILE A 11 -9.86 4.55 15.71
C ILE A 11 -9.55 3.06 15.62
N TYR A 12 -8.55 2.68 14.81
CA TYR A 12 -8.08 1.30 14.71
C TYR A 12 -6.59 1.25 14.37
N PRO A 13 -5.72 0.88 15.32
CA PRO A 13 -4.29 0.68 15.07
C PRO A 13 -4.03 -0.76 14.60
N GLY A 14 -4.23 -1.01 13.30
CA GLY A 14 -3.99 -2.33 12.72
C GLY A 14 -2.51 -2.60 12.44
N ARG A 15 -2.16 -3.87 12.27
CA ARG A 15 -0.79 -4.28 11.90
C ARG A 15 -0.42 -3.85 10.48
N ALA A 16 -1.34 -4.03 9.53
CA ALA A 16 -1.10 -3.74 8.11
C ALA A 16 -1.39 -2.29 7.73
N PHE A 17 -2.39 -1.68 8.39
CA PHE A 17 -2.82 -0.32 8.16
C PHE A 17 -3.47 0.24 9.43
N THR A 18 -3.50 1.56 9.53
CA THR A 18 -4.22 2.29 10.58
C THR A 18 -5.47 2.92 9.99
N ILE A 19 -6.56 2.95 10.75
CA ILE A 19 -7.72 3.79 10.39
C ILE A 19 -7.69 5.04 11.25
N ARG A 20 -7.50 6.18 10.59
CA ARG A 20 -7.60 7.52 11.16
C ARG A 20 -8.96 8.11 10.82
N ARG A 21 -9.61 8.75 11.78
CA ARG A 21 -10.86 9.48 11.59
C ARG A 21 -10.62 10.97 11.75
N ASP A 22 -10.87 11.71 10.68
CA ASP A 22 -10.78 13.17 10.68
C ASP A 22 -12.18 13.77 10.77
N HIS A 23 -12.37 14.69 11.72
CA HIS A 23 -13.56 15.51 11.84
C HIS A 23 -13.30 16.85 11.15
N LEU A 24 -14.08 17.16 10.11
CA LEU A 24 -13.90 18.37 9.31
C LEU A 24 -15.09 19.30 9.44
N ARG A 25 -14.82 20.62 9.50
CA ARG A 25 -15.81 21.66 9.18
C ARG A 25 -15.74 21.96 7.69
N LEU A 26 -16.89 21.91 7.03
CA LEU A 26 -17.05 22.22 5.62
C LEU A 26 -17.15 23.73 5.38
N PRO A 27 -16.90 24.20 4.15
CA PRO A 27 -17.04 25.61 3.77
C PRO A 27 -18.39 26.27 4.11
N ASP A 28 -19.45 25.47 4.19
CA ASP A 28 -20.83 25.87 4.51
C ASP A 28 -21.16 25.78 6.02
N GLY A 29 -20.17 25.47 6.86
CA GLY A 29 -20.30 25.39 8.31
C GLY A 29 -20.76 24.03 8.84
N ARG A 30 -21.21 23.09 7.98
CA ARG A 30 -21.57 21.73 8.42
C ARG A 30 -20.33 20.96 8.86
N THR A 31 -20.52 19.97 9.72
CA THR A 31 -19.46 19.04 10.13
C THR A 31 -19.63 17.68 9.46
N THR A 32 -18.52 17.03 9.14
CA THR A 32 -18.49 15.68 8.59
C THR A 32 -17.30 14.90 9.14
N LYS A 33 -17.27 13.59 8.87
CA LYS A 33 -16.20 12.68 9.25
C LYS A 33 -15.65 11.97 8.03
N PHE A 34 -14.34 11.80 7.96
CA PHE A 34 -13.65 10.98 6.97
C PHE A 34 -12.89 9.86 7.68
N ASP A 35 -13.18 8.62 7.31
CA ASP A 35 -12.38 7.46 7.71
C ASP A 35 -11.32 7.22 6.65
N ILE A 36 -10.06 7.30 7.06
CA ILE A 36 -8.89 7.25 6.20
C ILE A 36 -8.10 6.00 6.57
N VAL A 37 -7.89 5.14 5.58
CA VAL A 37 -6.97 4.00 5.70
C VAL A 37 -5.57 4.49 5.39
N GLU A 38 -4.71 4.53 6.40
CA GLU A 38 -3.31 4.88 6.30
C GLU A 38 -2.47 3.61 6.15
N HIS A 39 -1.77 3.50 5.02
CA HIS A 39 -0.88 2.39 4.69
C HIS A 39 0.54 2.93 4.45
N HIS A 40 1.57 2.18 4.83
CA HIS A 40 2.99 2.58 4.67
C HIS A 40 3.43 2.75 3.21
N GLY A 41 2.56 2.37 2.27
CA GLY A 41 2.82 2.33 0.84
C GLY A 41 3.42 1.00 0.40
N SER A 42 3.51 0.81 -0.91
CA SER A 42 3.97 -0.44 -1.52
C SER A 42 4.65 -0.15 -2.84
N VAL A 43 5.45 -1.12 -3.29
CA VAL A 43 6.00 -1.16 -4.65
C VAL A 43 5.42 -2.35 -5.40
N VAL A 44 5.30 -2.18 -6.71
CA VAL A 44 4.96 -3.25 -7.66
C VAL A 44 6.00 -3.23 -8.75
N LEU A 45 6.54 -4.38 -9.10
CA LEU A 45 7.56 -4.52 -10.12
C LEU A 45 6.99 -5.08 -11.41
N ILE A 46 7.57 -4.73 -12.55
CA ILE A 46 7.31 -5.38 -13.84
C ILE A 46 8.64 -5.96 -14.32
N PRO A 47 9.05 -7.15 -13.84
CA PRO A 47 10.31 -7.76 -14.27
C PRO A 47 10.16 -8.27 -15.70
N ILE A 48 11.10 -7.89 -16.58
CA ILE A 48 11.13 -8.28 -17.98
C ILE A 48 12.44 -9.03 -18.24
N ASP A 49 12.35 -10.23 -18.80
CA ASP A 49 13.55 -10.99 -19.20
C ASP A 49 14.10 -10.54 -20.57
N GLU A 50 15.26 -11.06 -20.97
CA GLU A 50 15.90 -10.74 -22.25
C GLU A 50 15.04 -11.07 -23.49
N LYS A 51 14.02 -11.91 -23.34
CA LYS A 51 13.08 -12.29 -24.40
C LYS A 51 11.82 -11.43 -24.41
N GLY A 52 11.71 -10.46 -23.50
CA GLY A 52 10.53 -9.61 -23.35
C GLY A 52 9.39 -10.27 -22.56
N SER A 53 9.65 -11.37 -21.85
CA SER A 53 8.64 -12.07 -21.05
C SER A 53 8.51 -11.43 -19.67
N LEU A 54 7.29 -11.36 -19.15
CA LEU A 54 7.00 -10.84 -17.82
C LEU A 54 7.02 -11.96 -16.77
N LEU A 55 7.61 -11.67 -15.63
CA LEU A 55 7.57 -12.56 -14.47
C LEU A 55 6.38 -12.24 -13.57
N PHE A 56 5.61 -13.28 -13.23
CA PHE A 56 4.48 -13.22 -12.31
C PHE A 56 4.68 -14.22 -11.17
N VAL A 57 4.03 -13.94 -10.04
CA VAL A 57 3.90 -14.85 -8.91
C VAL A 57 2.45 -15.30 -8.75
N ARG A 58 2.25 -16.45 -8.10
CA ARG A 58 0.93 -16.92 -7.70
C ARG A 58 0.86 -16.94 -6.18
N GLN A 59 -0.03 -16.13 -5.62
CA GLN A 59 -0.15 -15.95 -4.18
C GLN A 59 -1.60 -16.07 -3.72
N PHE A 60 -1.82 -16.78 -2.62
CA PHE A 60 -3.13 -16.86 -1.98
C PHE A 60 -3.45 -15.55 -1.27
N ARG A 61 -4.54 -14.89 -1.66
CA ARG A 61 -5.05 -13.69 -0.97
C ARG A 61 -6.29 -14.04 -0.18
N HIS A 62 -6.17 -14.11 1.15
CA HIS A 62 -7.29 -14.44 2.03
C HIS A 62 -8.51 -13.53 1.83
N ALA A 63 -8.30 -12.22 1.66
CA ALA A 63 -9.38 -11.25 1.39
C ALA A 63 -10.14 -11.53 0.07
N ALA A 64 -9.49 -12.17 -0.91
CA ALA A 64 -10.12 -12.59 -2.17
C ALA A 64 -10.56 -14.07 -2.16
N GLY A 65 -10.16 -14.84 -1.14
CA GLY A 65 -10.49 -16.26 -0.98
C GLY A 65 -9.87 -17.20 -2.02
N LYS A 66 -8.83 -16.78 -2.75
CA LYS A 66 -8.23 -17.58 -3.84
C LYS A 66 -6.78 -17.18 -4.13
N ASP A 67 -6.10 -18.02 -4.91
CA ASP A 67 -4.83 -17.70 -5.54
C ASP A 67 -5.03 -16.68 -6.67
N LEU A 68 -4.28 -15.59 -6.60
CA LEU A 68 -4.21 -14.58 -7.65
C LEU A 68 -2.91 -14.74 -8.43
N LEU A 69 -2.96 -14.43 -9.72
CA LEU A 69 -1.76 -14.21 -10.52
C LEU A 69 -1.42 -12.73 -10.42
N GLU A 70 -0.26 -12.41 -9.88
CA GLU A 70 0.15 -11.05 -9.52
C GLU A 70 1.55 -10.75 -10.04
N LEU A 71 1.82 -9.46 -10.21
CA LEU A 71 3.21 -8.99 -10.34
C LEU A 71 3.88 -9.06 -8.96
N PRO A 72 5.21 -9.30 -8.90
CA PRO A 72 5.93 -9.22 -7.64
C PRO A 72 5.75 -7.84 -7.01
N ALA A 73 5.48 -7.82 -5.71
CA ALA A 73 5.10 -6.60 -5.01
C ALA A 73 5.35 -6.75 -3.51
N GLY A 74 5.54 -5.62 -2.84
CA GLY A 74 5.66 -5.64 -1.39
C GLY A 74 5.44 -4.30 -0.73
N THR A 75 5.30 -4.36 0.58
CA THR A 75 5.03 -3.20 1.43
C THR A 75 6.34 -2.58 1.86
N LEU A 76 6.37 -1.25 1.90
CA LEU A 76 7.51 -0.49 2.39
C LEU A 76 7.67 -0.71 3.89
N ASP A 77 8.91 -1.02 4.31
CA ASP A 77 9.28 -0.89 5.72
C ASP A 77 9.40 0.59 6.12
N GLU A 78 9.32 0.88 7.43
CA GLU A 78 9.38 2.25 7.93
C GLU A 78 10.70 2.93 7.54
N GLY A 79 10.60 4.02 6.78
CA GLY A 79 11.76 4.77 6.26
C GLY A 79 12.49 4.11 5.09
N GLU A 80 11.99 2.99 4.55
CA GLU A 80 12.59 2.29 3.42
C GLU A 80 12.40 3.09 2.11
N ALA A 81 13.47 3.21 1.32
CA ALA A 81 13.37 3.80 0.00
C ALA A 81 12.65 2.82 -0.96
N PRO A 82 11.74 3.29 -1.84
CA PRO A 82 11.01 2.42 -2.76
C PRO A 82 11.89 1.50 -3.62
N GLU A 83 13.03 2.01 -4.10
CA GLU A 83 13.97 1.22 -4.90
C GLU A 83 14.64 0.09 -4.10
N ALA A 84 14.90 0.31 -2.81
CA ALA A 84 15.44 -0.72 -1.92
C ALA A 84 14.40 -1.81 -1.66
N CYS A 85 13.15 -1.40 -1.37
CA CYS A 85 12.01 -2.30 -1.22
C CYS A 85 11.82 -3.17 -2.48
N ALA A 86 11.86 -2.55 -3.67
CA ALA A 86 11.70 -3.26 -4.94
C ALA A 86 12.75 -4.37 -5.13
N ARG A 87 14.03 -4.07 -4.87
CA ARG A 87 15.12 -5.06 -4.95
C ARG A 87 14.98 -6.19 -3.94
N ARG A 88 14.52 -5.89 -2.72
CA ARG A 88 14.27 -6.88 -1.67
C ARG A 88 13.15 -7.84 -2.09
N GLU A 89 12.01 -7.29 -2.46
CA GLU A 89 10.80 -8.07 -2.77
C GLU A 89 10.97 -8.94 -4.02
N VAL A 90 11.59 -8.42 -5.09
CA VAL A 90 11.82 -9.27 -6.28
C VAL A 90 12.69 -10.48 -5.95
N ARG A 91 13.68 -10.31 -5.07
CA ARG A 91 14.55 -11.41 -4.64
C ARG A 91 13.83 -12.38 -3.71
N GLU A 92 13.04 -11.89 -2.77
CA GLU A 92 12.32 -12.72 -1.81
C GLU A 92 11.20 -13.53 -2.46
N GLU A 93 10.42 -12.91 -3.36
CA GLU A 93 9.26 -13.56 -3.95
C GLU A 93 9.60 -14.46 -5.15
N THR A 94 10.69 -14.15 -5.87
CA THR A 94 11.01 -14.82 -7.14
C THR A 94 12.40 -15.47 -7.18
N GLY A 95 13.29 -15.13 -6.25
CA GLY A 95 14.70 -15.54 -6.28
C GLY A 95 15.55 -14.79 -7.31
N MET A 96 14.97 -13.88 -8.08
CA MET A 96 15.64 -13.12 -9.14
C MET A 96 16.24 -11.82 -8.61
N ALA A 97 17.04 -11.15 -9.45
CA ALA A 97 17.53 -9.80 -9.22
C ALA A 97 17.48 -9.00 -10.52
N ALA A 98 17.35 -7.69 -10.40
CA ALA A 98 17.39 -6.74 -11.50
C ALA A 98 18.17 -5.51 -11.05
N ASP A 99 18.92 -4.93 -11.99
CA ASP A 99 19.73 -3.72 -11.82
C ASP A 99 19.02 -2.48 -12.38
#